data_AF-A0A924ATW4-F1
#
_entry.id   AF-A0A924ATW4-F1
#
_cell.length_a   1.000
_cell.length_b   1.000
_cell.length_c   1.000
_cell.angle_alpha   90.00
_cell.angle_beta   90.00
_cell.angle_gamma   90.00
#
_symmetry.space_group_name_H-M   'P 1'
#
loop_
_entity.id
_entity.type
_entity.pdbx_description
1 polymer ?
#
loop_
_entity_poly.entity_id
_entity_poly.type
_entity_poly.pdbx_seq_one_letter_code
_entity_poly.pdbx_strand_id
1 'polypeptide(L)' 'MSRTAPGWCCALPGGVRLALQISANAEHTVVIGVFDGALKLKLAAPPVEGKANAALIQLP' A
#
# COMPACT_ATOMS: atom_id res chain seq x y z
N MET A 1 -10.85 -24.40 5.48
CA MET A 1 -9.74 -23.84 4.69
C MET A 1 -9.29 -22.55 5.35
N SER A 2 -8.22 -22.58 6.16
CA SER A 2 -7.70 -21.38 6.81
C SER A 2 -6.89 -20.61 5.77
N ARG A 3 -7.48 -19.55 5.19
CA ARG A 3 -6.71 -18.56 4.43
C ARG A 3 -5.94 -17.74 5.45
N THR A 4 -4.73 -18.18 5.78
CA THR A 4 -3.75 -17.30 6.44
C THR A 4 -3.54 -16.14 5.48
N ALA A 5 -4.10 -14.98 5.81
CA ALA A 5 -3.88 -13.79 5.01
C ALA A 5 -2.36 -13.53 5.00
N PRO A 6 -1.76 -13.25 3.84
CA PRO A 6 -0.33 -13.02 3.76
C PRO A 6 0.05 -11.87 4.70
N GLY A 7 1.22 -11.89 5.34
CA GLY A 7 1.55 -10.97 6.44
C GLY A 7 1.36 -9.47 6.17
N TRP A 8 1.28 -9.06 4.90
CA TRP A 8 0.98 -7.71 4.47
C TRP A 8 -0.52 -7.33 4.49
N CYS A 9 -1.43 -8.28 4.69
CA CYS A 9 -2.87 -8.06 4.80
C CYS A 9 -3.44 -8.90 5.92
N CYS A 10 -4.19 -8.28 6.83
CA CYS A 10 -4.88 -8.97 7.90
C CYS A 10 -6.31 -8.48 8.02
N ALA A 11 -7.26 -9.40 8.15
CA ALA A 11 -8.65 -9.07 8.43
C ALA A 11 -8.79 -8.59 9.88
N LEU A 12 -9.56 -7.53 10.07
CA LEU A 12 -9.93 -6.99 11.38
C LEU A 12 -11.46 -6.89 11.47
N PRO A 13 -12.05 -6.85 12.68
CA PRO A 13 -13.46 -6.52 12.82
C PRO A 13 -13.76 -5.19 12.13
N GLY A 14 -14.64 -5.20 11.13
CA GLY A 14 -15.03 -4.01 10.38
C GLY A 14 -14.06 -3.54 9.28
N GLY A 15 -13.00 -4.30 8.95
CA GLY A 15 -12.12 -3.91 7.85
C GLY A 15 -10.89 -4.79 7.63
N VAL A 16 -9.87 -4.21 7.00
CA VAL A 16 -8.58 -4.85 6.75
C VAL A 16 -7.44 -3.90 7.12
N ARG A 17 -6.35 -4.46 7.64
CA ARG A 17 -5.08 -3.76 7.81
C ARG A 17 -4.13 -4.19 6.69
N LEU A 18 -3.52 -3.21 6.04
CA LEU A 18 -2.49 -3.44 5.03
C LEU A 18 -1.13 -2.91 5.52
N ALA A 19 -0.08 -3.70 5.35
CA ALA A 19 1.30 -3.25 5.47
C ALA A 19 1.83 -2.89 4.08
N LEU A 20 2.12 -1.61 3.88
CA LEU A 20 2.47 -1.06 2.57
C LEU A 20 3.90 -0.51 2.57
N GLN A 21 4.62 -0.74 1.47
CA GLN A 21 5.90 -0.08 1.19
C GLN A 21 5.73 0.87 0.01
N ILE A 22 5.90 2.17 0.25
CA ILE A 22 5.62 3.22 -0.74
C ILE A 22 6.92 3.78 -1.29
N SER A 23 7.04 3.82 -2.62
CA SER A 23 8.07 4.60 -3.34
C SER A 23 7.40 5.83 -3.96
N ALA A 24 7.68 7.00 -3.41
CA ALA A 24 7.17 8.29 -3.89
C ALA A 24 7.92 8.79 -5.14
N ASN A 25 7.42 9.87 -5.76
CA ASN A 25 7.98 10.49 -6.97
C ASN A 25 8.14 9.52 -8.16
N ALA A 26 7.26 8.53 -8.30
CA ALA A 26 7.27 7.68 -9.47
C ALA A 26 6.66 8.38 -10.70
N GLU A 27 7.03 7.94 -11.89
CA GLU A 27 6.41 8.43 -13.15
C GLU A 27 4.92 8.07 -13.22
N HIS A 28 4.56 6.90 -12.67
CA HIS A 28 3.19 6.41 -12.62
C HIS A 28 2.87 5.79 -11.26
N THR A 29 1.62 5.93 -10.85
CA THR A 29 1.06 5.23 -9.69
C THR A 29 0.73 3.79 -10.07
N VAL A 30 1.32 2.81 -9.40
CA VAL A 30 1.19 1.40 -9.74
C VAL A 30 1.45 0.48 -8.54
N VAL A 31 0.68 -0.60 -8.46
CA VAL A 31 0.93 -1.70 -7.52
C VAL A 31 2.00 -2.61 -8.12
N ILE A 32 3.12 -2.79 -7.43
CA ILE A 32 4.24 -3.62 -7.92
C ILE A 32 4.04 -5.08 -7.54
N GLY A 33 3.57 -5.34 -6.32
CA GLY A 33 3.40 -6.69 -5.77
C GLY A 33 4.01 -6.82 -4.37
N VAL A 34 4.05 -8.04 -3.86
CA VAL A 34 4.55 -8.32 -2.50
C VAL A 34 6.08 -8.33 -2.50
N PHE A 35 6.67 -7.56 -1.58
CA PHE A 35 8.11 -7.48 -1.39
C PHE A 35 8.41 -7.45 0.10
N ASP A 36 9.29 -8.34 0.57
CA ASP A 36 9.75 -8.41 1.96
C ASP A 36 8.61 -8.37 3.01
N GLY A 37 7.54 -9.13 2.74
CA GLY A 37 6.39 -9.21 3.65
C GLY A 37 5.45 -8.00 3.66
N ALA A 38 5.63 -7.01 2.77
CA ALA A 38 4.74 -5.87 2.56
C ALA A 38 4.22 -5.80 1.11
N LEU A 39 3.09 -5.13 0.88
CA LEU A 39 2.65 -4.80 -0.48
C LEU A 39 3.36 -3.54 -0.95
N LYS A 40 4.12 -3.62 -2.03
CA LYS A 40 4.88 -2.50 -2.58
C LYS A 40 4.09 -1.75 -3.64
N LEU A 41 4.06 -0.43 -3.52
CA LEU A 41 3.44 0.49 -4.46
C LEU A 41 4.40 1.63 -4.81
N LYS A 42 4.25 2.12 -6.04
CA LYS A 42 4.81 3.39 -6.48
C LYS A 42 3.69 4.42 -6.54
N LEU A 43 3.95 5.64 -6.08
CA LEU A 43 3.02 6.76 -6.17
C LEU A 43 3.64 7.90 -6.95
N ALA A 44 2.89 8.44 -7.92
CA ALA A 44 3.21 9.68 -8.63
C ALA A 44 2.86 10.90 -7.76
N ALA A 45 3.30 10.89 -6.51
CA ALA A 45 3.11 11.96 -5.54
C ALA A 45 4.40 12.16 -4.74
N PRO A 46 4.73 13.41 -4.35
CA PRO A 46 5.94 13.68 -3.60
C PRO A 46 5.81 13.26 -2.12
N PRO A 47 6.92 12.89 -1.46
CA PRO A 47 6.95 12.51 -0.04
C PRO A 47 7.06 13.75 0.87
N VAL A 48 6.35 14.82 0.54
CA VAL A 48 6.35 16.07 1.30
C VAL A 48 4.94 16.34 1.81
N GLU A 49 4.83 16.86 3.03
CA GLU A 49 3.56 17.32 3.61
C GLU A 49 2.42 16.27 3.53
N GLY A 50 2.76 14.98 3.58
CA GLY A 50 1.75 13.91 3.49
C GLY A 50 1.09 13.75 2.12
N LYS A 51 1.57 14.41 1.05
CA LYS A 51 0.99 14.30 -0.31
C LYS A 51 0.94 12.86 -0.83
N ALA A 52 1.96 12.05 -0.53
CA ALA A 52 1.93 10.61 -0.83
C ALA A 52 0.80 9.87 -0.08
N ASN A 53 0.54 10.20 1.19
CA ASN A 53 -0.54 9.58 1.96
C ASN A 53 -1.92 10.00 1.45
N ALA A 54 -2.07 11.27 1.08
CA ALA A 54 -3.29 11.79 0.46
C ALA A 54 -3.56 11.09 -0.88
N ALA A 55 -2.54 10.93 -1.72
CA ALA A 55 -2.67 10.19 -2.98
C ALA A 55 -3.02 8.71 -2.76
N LEU A 56 -2.45 8.07 -1.73
CA LEU A 56 -2.71 6.67 -1.39
C LEU A 56 -4.21 6.42 -1.07
N ILE A 57 -4.84 7.31 -0.30
CA ILE A 57 -6.26 7.17 0.08
C ILE A 57 -7.25 7.57 -1.02
N GLN A 58 -6.75 8.05 -2.17
CA GLN A 58 -7.55 8.42 -3.34
C GLN A 58 -7.45 7.37 -4.46
N LEU A 59 -6.74 6.26 -4.22
CA LEU A 59 -6.72 5.14 -5.16
C LEU A 59 -8.14 4.56 -5.31
N PRO A 60 -8.60 4.33 -6.55
CA PRO A 60 -9.92 3.74 -6.82
C PRO A 60 -10.01 2.26 -6.44
#